data_AF-A0A0S8A4E3-F1
#
_entry.id   AF-A0A0S8A4E3-F1
#
_cell.length_a   1.000
_cell.length_b   1.000
_cell.length_c   1.000
_cell.angle_alpha   90.00
_cell.angle_beta   90.00
_cell.angle_gamma   90.00
#
_symmetry.space_group_name_H-M   'P 1'
#
loop_
_entity.id
_entity.type
_entity.pdbx_description
1 polymer ?
#
loop_
_entity_poly.entity_id
_entity_poly.type
_entity_poly.pdbx_seq_one_letter_code
_entity_poly.pdbx_strand_id
1 'polypeptide(L)'
;MKLLTYKKVSRLAAIMLYVALSLLSTGATANQTINLSVTTHLGDTQSFREGDMVSFYIGLEKDAYVTIVYQDASDRLSVLLPNALHPNSFFQAGLFIPIPDDRNPFQFRITAPFGTETLWVFASDKPLPPLSSSGTTSLTDTISSLRNSLKEHCRKNKALFEEASLSIKTTAASSSPLP
;
A
#
# COMPACT_ATOMS: atom_id res chain seq x y z
N MET A 1 -15.80 23.48 -70.51
CA MET A 1 -15.14 23.99 -69.29
C MET A 1 -16.16 24.76 -68.45
N LYS A 2 -16.70 24.14 -67.40
CA LYS A 2 -17.51 24.79 -66.34
C LYS A 2 -17.32 23.96 -65.08
N LEU A 3 -16.65 24.53 -64.08
CA LEU A 3 -16.41 23.92 -62.77
C LEU A 3 -17.75 23.57 -62.11
N LEU A 4 -17.97 22.29 -61.80
CA LEU A 4 -19.07 21.91 -60.92
C LEU A 4 -18.67 22.19 -59.46
N THR A 5 -19.47 23.08 -58.88
CA THR A 5 -19.55 23.47 -57.49
C THR A 5 -19.58 22.26 -56.55
N TYR A 6 -18.68 22.26 -55.57
CA TYR A 6 -18.59 21.26 -54.52
C TYR A 6 -19.89 21.26 -53.69
N LYS A 7 -20.64 20.17 -53.77
CA LYS A 7 -21.91 19.93 -53.09
C LYS A 7 -21.62 19.74 -51.59
N LYS A 8 -22.22 20.59 -50.77
CA LYS A 8 -22.20 20.62 -49.29
C LYS A 8 -22.22 19.19 -48.70
N VAL A 9 -21.06 18.65 -48.34
CA VAL A 9 -20.95 17.39 -47.60
C VAL A 9 -21.65 17.59 -46.26
N SER A 10 -22.64 16.75 -45.97
CA SER A 10 -23.45 16.82 -44.76
C SER A 10 -22.54 16.69 -43.54
N ARG A 11 -22.68 17.62 -42.58
CA ARG A 11 -21.87 17.70 -41.34
C ARG A 11 -21.84 16.38 -40.54
N LEU A 12 -22.77 15.48 -40.79
CA LEU A 12 -22.87 14.16 -40.14
C LEU A 12 -21.80 13.16 -40.65
N ALA A 13 -21.42 13.21 -41.93
CA ALA A 13 -20.41 12.30 -42.48
C ALA A 13 -18.98 12.64 -42.02
N ALA A 14 -18.69 13.93 -41.78
CA ALA A 14 -17.42 14.38 -41.23
C ALA A 14 -17.25 14.07 -39.73
N ILE A 15 -18.35 14.02 -38.97
CA ILE A 15 -18.33 13.67 -37.54
C ILE A 15 -18.14 12.15 -37.35
N MET A 16 -18.75 11.32 -38.19
CA MET A 16 -18.55 9.86 -38.13
C MET A 16 -17.13 9.40 -38.50
N LEU A 17 -16.41 10.14 -39.36
CA LEU A 17 -15.01 9.88 -39.66
C LEU A 17 -14.07 10.32 -38.51
N TYR A 18 -14.45 11.36 -37.76
CA TYR A 18 -13.71 11.80 -36.58
C TYR A 18 -13.85 10.83 -35.39
N VAL A 19 -15.05 10.27 -35.18
CA VAL A 19 -15.30 9.30 -34.10
C VAL A 19 -14.58 7.96 -34.35
N ALA A 20 -14.44 7.56 -35.61
CA ALA A 20 -13.68 6.34 -35.96
C ALA A 20 -12.15 6.52 -35.79
N LEU A 21 -11.63 7.75 -35.96
CA LEU A 21 -10.20 8.03 -35.79
C LEU A 21 -9.81 8.25 -34.31
N SER A 22 -10.75 8.63 -33.44
CA SER A 22 -10.49 8.70 -31.99
C SER A 22 -10.45 7.32 -31.29
N LEU A 23 -10.83 6.24 -31.96
CA LEU A 23 -10.75 4.87 -31.43
C LEU A 23 -9.38 4.20 -31.62
N LEU A 24 -8.39 4.88 -32.23
CA LEU A 24 -7.10 4.26 -32.60
C LEU A 24 -5.88 4.70 -31.77
N SER A 25 -6.03 5.39 -30.63
CA SER A 25 -4.84 5.76 -29.83
C SER A 25 -5.01 5.86 -28.32
N THR A 26 -5.82 5.00 -27.71
CA THR A 26 -5.57 4.63 -26.31
C THR A 26 -4.81 3.31 -26.24
N GLY A 27 -3.66 3.28 -26.90
CA GLY A 27 -2.50 2.64 -26.29
C GLY A 27 -2.08 3.45 -25.07
N ALA A 28 -2.96 3.51 -24.06
CA ALA A 28 -2.56 3.96 -22.74
C ALA A 28 -1.55 2.91 -22.28
N THR A 29 -0.27 3.21 -22.43
CA THR A 29 0.78 2.59 -21.64
C THR A 29 0.39 2.94 -20.21
N ALA A 30 -0.46 2.11 -19.59
CA ALA A 30 -0.73 2.17 -18.18
C ALA A 30 0.65 2.06 -17.56
N ASN A 31 1.16 3.17 -17.04
CA ASN A 31 2.33 3.15 -16.19
C ASN A 31 1.99 2.09 -15.13
N GLN A 32 2.65 0.94 -15.20
CA GLN A 32 2.25 -0.24 -14.43
C GLN A 32 2.72 -0.03 -13.00
N THR A 33 2.15 0.93 -12.28
CA THR A 33 2.43 1.15 -10.87
C THR A 33 1.41 0.35 -10.05
N ILE A 34 1.82 -0.06 -8.85
CA ILE A 34 0.90 -0.51 -7.81
C ILE A 34 0.56 0.75 -7.02
N ASN A 35 -0.71 1.11 -6.91
CA ASN A 35 -1.11 2.17 -5.98
C ASN A 35 -1.41 1.52 -4.63
N LEU A 36 -0.73 2.02 -3.59
CA LEU A 36 -0.78 1.49 -2.24
C LEU A 36 -1.01 2.64 -1.26
N SER A 37 -1.98 2.46 -0.36
CA SER A 37 -2.28 3.41 0.71
C SER A 37 -2.47 2.67 2.02
N VAL A 38 -2.27 3.38 3.14
CA VAL A 38 -2.43 2.85 4.48
C VAL A 38 -3.03 3.91 5.39
N THR A 39 -3.98 3.51 6.24
CA THR A 39 -4.65 4.39 7.22
C THR A 39 -5.06 3.60 8.47
N THR A 40 -5.62 4.29 9.46
CA THR A 40 -6.26 3.69 10.64
C THR A 40 -7.76 3.98 10.64
N HIS A 41 -8.48 3.33 11.54
CA HIS A 41 -9.89 3.64 11.84
C HIS A 41 -10.14 5.11 12.25
N LEU A 42 -9.11 5.88 12.63
CA LEU A 42 -9.24 7.30 12.98
C LEU A 42 -8.99 8.27 11.80
N GLY A 43 -8.74 7.77 10.60
CA GLY A 43 -8.56 8.61 9.41
C GLY A 43 -7.34 9.54 9.53
N ASP A 44 -7.56 10.85 9.65
CA ASP A 44 -6.47 11.83 9.73
C ASP A 44 -5.87 11.97 11.14
N THR A 45 -6.61 11.55 12.17
CA THR A 45 -6.15 11.69 13.57
C THR A 45 -5.30 10.48 13.97
N GLN A 46 -4.00 10.57 13.73
CA GLN A 46 -3.05 9.48 14.00
C GLN A 46 -2.43 9.56 15.40
N SER A 47 -3.26 9.77 16.43
CA SER A 47 -2.81 9.87 17.83
C SER A 47 -3.57 8.89 18.71
N PHE A 48 -2.82 8.09 19.46
CA PHE A 48 -3.33 7.03 20.33
C PHE A 48 -2.71 7.11 21.73
N ARG A 49 -3.41 6.53 22.70
CA ARG A 49 -2.98 6.40 24.09
C ARG A 49 -2.79 4.94 24.43
N GLU A 50 -2.04 4.70 25.50
CA GLU A 50 -1.88 3.37 26.08
C GLU A 50 -3.22 2.66 26.27
N GLY A 51 -3.29 1.45 25.73
CA GLY A 51 -4.48 0.61 25.79
C GLY A 51 -5.50 0.83 24.68
N ASP A 52 -5.33 1.85 23.84
CA ASP A 52 -6.12 2.02 22.62
C ASP A 52 -5.91 0.81 21.69
N MET A 53 -6.98 0.46 20.98
CA MET A 53 -6.96 -0.57 19.95
C MET A 53 -6.90 0.08 18.58
N VAL A 54 -5.89 -0.29 17.79
CA VAL A 54 -5.71 0.24 16.45
C VAL A 54 -6.09 -0.79 15.41
N SER A 55 -7.05 -0.43 14.55
CA SER A 55 -7.27 -1.13 13.28
C SER A 55 -6.56 -0.38 12.16
N PHE A 56 -5.69 -1.07 11.45
CA PHE A 56 -5.05 -0.58 10.24
C PHE A 56 -5.81 -1.05 9.00
N TYR A 57 -5.78 -0.25 7.96
CA TYR A 57 -6.40 -0.54 6.68
C TYR A 57 -5.44 -0.22 5.55
N ILE A 58 -5.35 -1.13 4.57
CA ILE A 58 -4.60 -0.89 3.34
C ILE A 58 -5.56 -0.73 2.16
N GLY A 59 -5.22 0.17 1.23
CA GLY A 59 -5.86 0.28 -0.07
C GLY A 59 -4.88 -0.18 -1.15
N LEU A 60 -5.32 -1.09 -2.01
CA LEU A 60 -4.51 -1.74 -3.03
C LEU A 60 -5.28 -1.77 -4.35
N GLU A 61 -4.76 -1.12 -5.39
CA GLU A 61 -5.47 -1.05 -6.69
C GLU A 61 -5.29 -2.30 -7.57
N LYS A 62 -4.35 -3.19 -7.24
CA LYS A 62 -4.05 -4.41 -8.00
C LYS A 62 -3.59 -5.52 -7.07
N ASP A 63 -3.95 -6.76 -7.39
CA ASP A 63 -3.48 -7.94 -6.66
C ASP A 63 -1.95 -7.91 -6.48
N ALA A 64 -1.49 -8.16 -5.24
CA ALA A 64 -0.08 -8.04 -4.90
C ALA A 64 0.31 -8.93 -3.71
N TYR A 65 1.60 -9.25 -3.66
CA TYR A 65 2.27 -9.78 -2.49
C TYR A 65 2.62 -8.62 -1.56
N VAL A 66 2.12 -8.66 -0.33
CA VAL A 66 2.25 -7.61 0.67
C VAL A 66 3.08 -8.11 1.85
N THR A 67 3.98 -7.24 2.32
CA THR A 67 4.71 -7.41 3.57
C THR A 67 4.49 -6.17 4.43
N ILE A 68 4.11 -6.37 5.69
CA ILE A 68 3.83 -5.30 6.64
C ILE A 68 4.83 -5.40 7.80
N VAL A 69 5.54 -4.30 8.03
CA VAL A 69 6.52 -4.18 9.10
C VAL A 69 6.12 -3.02 10.00
N TYR A 70 6.11 -3.27 11.29
CA TYR A 70 5.86 -2.27 12.31
C TYR A 70 7.16 -1.86 12.98
N GLN A 71 7.38 -0.55 13.10
CA GLN A 71 8.50 0.06 13.80
C GLN A 71 7.98 0.74 15.07
N ASP A 72 8.39 0.24 16.24
CA ASP A 72 7.99 0.85 17.51
C ASP A 72 8.77 2.13 17.82
N ALA A 73 8.39 2.81 18.92
CA ALA A 73 9.01 4.08 19.33
C ALA A 73 10.48 3.96 19.77
N SER A 74 11.02 2.73 19.88
CA SER A 74 12.45 2.46 20.09
C SER A 74 13.16 1.99 18.81
N ASP A 75 12.56 2.27 17.65
CA ASP A 75 13.06 1.89 16.32
C ASP A 75 13.17 0.38 16.07
N ARG A 76 12.58 -0.45 16.92
CA ARG A 76 12.60 -1.90 16.74
C ARG A 76 11.57 -2.30 15.70
N LEU A 77 12.02 -3.06 14.71
CA LEU A 77 11.18 -3.60 13.65
C LEU A 77 10.56 -4.94 14.04
N SER A 78 9.30 -5.14 13.67
CA SER A 78 8.56 -6.39 13.82
C SER A 78 7.74 -6.66 12.56
N VAL A 79 7.84 -7.88 12.01
CA VAL A 79 7.00 -8.28 10.87
C VAL A 79 5.60 -8.57 11.38
N LEU A 80 4.62 -7.79 10.93
CA LEU A 80 3.21 -8.08 11.22
C LEU A 80 2.67 -9.10 10.24
N LEU A 81 2.97 -8.97 8.95
CA LEU A 81 2.54 -9.90 7.90
C LEU A 81 3.62 -10.05 6.80
N PRO A 82 3.76 -11.24 6.20
CA PRO A 82 3.23 -12.51 6.69
C PRO A 82 3.93 -12.93 8.00
N ASN A 83 3.25 -13.71 8.84
CA ASN A 83 3.81 -14.28 10.07
C ASN A 83 3.34 -15.74 10.28
N ALA A 84 3.77 -16.40 11.35
CA ALA A 84 3.41 -17.81 11.60
C ALA A 84 1.89 -18.06 11.75
N LEU A 85 1.14 -17.08 12.25
CA LEU A 85 -0.32 -17.14 12.40
C LEU A 85 -1.06 -16.73 11.11
N HIS A 86 -0.42 -15.91 10.27
CA HIS A 86 -0.94 -15.39 9.01
C HIS A 86 0.12 -15.51 7.91
N PRO A 87 0.32 -16.72 7.36
CA PRO A 87 1.40 -16.96 6.39
C PRO A 87 1.09 -16.42 4.99
N ASN A 88 -0.18 -16.08 4.71
CA ASN A 88 -0.57 -15.57 3.40
C ASN A 88 -0.02 -14.16 3.20
N SER A 89 0.80 -13.99 2.16
CA SER A 89 1.30 -12.69 1.71
C SER A 89 0.57 -12.16 0.49
N PHE A 90 -0.29 -12.94 -0.17
CA PHE A 90 -1.00 -12.50 -1.37
C PHE A 90 -2.36 -11.89 -1.02
N PHE A 91 -2.56 -10.65 -1.47
CA PHE A 91 -3.78 -9.86 -1.28
C PHE A 91 -4.39 -9.53 -2.64
N GLN A 92 -5.70 -9.67 -2.73
CA GLN A 92 -6.47 -9.19 -3.87
C GLN A 92 -6.61 -7.66 -3.81
N ALA A 93 -6.78 -7.03 -4.97
CA ALA A 93 -7.12 -5.61 -5.06
C ALA A 93 -8.37 -5.30 -4.22
N GLY A 94 -8.34 -4.19 -3.52
CA GLY A 94 -9.41 -3.79 -2.60
C GLY A 94 -9.07 -2.51 -1.87
N LEU A 95 -10.12 -1.79 -1.47
CA LEU A 95 -10.01 -0.63 -0.58
C LEU A 95 -10.36 -1.08 0.84
N PHE A 96 -9.67 -0.49 1.83
CA PHE A 96 -9.92 -0.75 3.25
C PHE A 96 -9.78 -2.22 3.67
N ILE A 97 -8.77 -2.92 3.17
CA ILE A 97 -8.45 -4.27 3.62
C ILE A 97 -7.97 -4.18 5.07
N PRO A 98 -8.67 -4.77 6.05
CA PRO A 98 -8.31 -4.69 7.45
C PRO A 98 -7.05 -5.51 7.73
N ILE A 99 -6.20 -4.99 8.62
CA ILE A 99 -5.00 -5.66 9.10
C ILE A 99 -5.11 -5.76 10.64
N PRO A 100 -5.16 -6.97 11.21
CA PRO A 100 -5.20 -8.29 10.54
C PRO A 100 -6.53 -8.62 9.85
N ASP A 101 -6.52 -9.70 9.06
CA ASP A 101 -7.72 -10.20 8.38
C ASP A 101 -8.81 -10.67 9.36
N ASP A 102 -10.03 -10.79 8.84
CA ASP A 102 -11.22 -11.20 9.59
C ASP A 102 -11.17 -12.64 10.12
N ARG A 103 -10.29 -13.48 9.56
CA ARG A 103 -10.19 -14.90 9.90
C ARG A 103 -9.40 -15.13 11.18
N ASN A 104 -8.50 -14.21 11.54
CA ASN A 104 -7.78 -14.29 12.81
C ASN A 104 -7.48 -12.87 13.35
N PRO A 105 -8.48 -12.23 13.97
CA PRO A 105 -8.35 -10.86 14.46
C PRO A 105 -7.46 -10.82 15.71
N PHE A 106 -6.19 -10.46 15.57
CA PHE A 106 -5.44 -9.90 16.69
C PHE A 106 -5.74 -8.40 16.82
N GLN A 107 -5.89 -7.92 18.05
CA GLN A 107 -6.08 -6.49 18.30
C GLN A 107 -4.71 -5.84 18.50
N PHE A 108 -4.39 -4.86 17.67
CA PHE A 108 -3.16 -4.09 17.84
C PHE A 108 -3.35 -3.11 19.00
N ARG A 109 -2.83 -3.47 20.17
CA ARG A 109 -2.95 -2.68 21.39
C ARG A 109 -1.74 -1.77 21.56
N ILE A 110 -1.98 -0.48 21.80
CA ILE A 110 -0.90 0.45 22.10
C ILE A 110 -0.32 0.14 23.49
N THR A 111 0.99 -0.09 23.52
CA THR A 111 1.77 -0.36 24.73
C THR A 111 3.11 0.36 24.66
N ALA A 112 3.78 0.54 25.79
CA ALA A 112 5.14 1.09 25.80
C ALA A 112 6.10 0.28 24.89
N PRO A 113 7.13 0.90 24.31
CA PRO A 113 7.53 2.31 24.44
C PRO A 113 6.61 3.25 23.66
N PHE A 114 6.32 4.43 24.23
CA PHE A 114 5.48 5.44 23.58
C PHE A 114 6.31 6.45 22.80
N GLY A 115 5.78 6.93 21.67
CA GLY A 115 6.44 7.94 20.86
C GLY A 115 5.93 7.96 19.43
N THR A 116 6.84 8.00 18.47
CA THR A 116 6.47 7.90 17.05
C THR A 116 6.65 6.46 16.62
N GLU A 117 5.59 5.85 16.17
CA GLU A 117 5.58 4.48 15.67
C GLU A 117 5.20 4.52 14.19
N THR A 118 5.70 3.60 13.38
CA THR A 118 5.43 3.61 11.94
C THR A 118 5.07 2.23 11.43
N LEU A 119 3.97 2.16 10.69
CA LEU A 119 3.61 1.01 9.89
C LEU A 119 4.15 1.19 8.48
N TRP A 120 4.93 0.22 8.01
CA TRP A 120 5.49 0.15 6.67
C TRP A 120 4.81 -0.97 5.90
N VAL A 121 4.33 -0.67 4.71
CA VAL A 121 3.66 -1.62 3.82
C VAL A 121 4.41 -1.67 2.51
N PHE A 122 4.81 -2.86 2.09
CA PHE A 122 5.52 -3.11 0.84
C PHE A 122 4.66 -4.02 -0.02
N ALA A 123 4.40 -3.62 -1.27
CA ALA A 123 3.61 -4.39 -2.21
C ALA A 123 4.41 -4.69 -3.48
N SER A 124 4.27 -5.90 -4.01
CA SER A 124 4.85 -6.30 -5.30
C SER A 124 3.93 -7.22 -6.09
N ASP A 125 3.97 -7.13 -7.41
CA ASP A 125 3.23 -8.06 -8.29
C ASP A 125 3.86 -9.47 -8.33
N LYS A 126 5.03 -9.64 -7.70
CA LYS A 126 5.74 -10.91 -7.55
C LYS A 126 6.06 -11.18 -6.07
N PRO A 127 6.30 -12.45 -5.69
CA PRO A 127 6.63 -12.80 -4.31
C PRO A 127 7.84 -12.00 -3.78
N LEU A 128 7.64 -11.37 -2.62
CA LEU A 128 8.70 -10.76 -1.82
C LEU A 128 9.47 -11.83 -1.03
N PRO A 129 10.76 -11.62 -0.73
CA PRO A 129 11.52 -12.54 0.08
C PRO A 129 10.93 -12.61 1.50
N PRO A 130 10.90 -13.79 2.13
CA PRO A 130 10.41 -13.92 3.50
C PRO A 130 11.30 -13.10 4.45
N LEU A 131 10.65 -12.38 5.35
CA LEU A 131 11.32 -11.67 6.45
C LEU A 131 11.22 -12.52 7.71
N SER A 132 12.34 -12.74 8.37
CA SER A 132 12.38 -13.43 9.67
C SER A 132 13.15 -12.56 10.65
N SER A 133 12.69 -12.52 11.89
CA SER A 133 13.43 -11.94 13.00
C SER A 133 14.68 -12.75 13.37
N SER A 134 14.90 -13.93 12.78
CA SER A 134 15.96 -14.86 13.20
C SER A 134 16.75 -15.56 12.07
N GLY A 135 16.57 -15.25 10.77
CA GLY A 135 17.43 -15.87 9.74
C GLY A 135 17.14 -15.65 8.25
N THR A 136 18.22 -15.82 7.47
CA THR A 136 18.50 -15.67 6.01
C THR A 136 18.16 -14.34 5.32
N THR A 137 17.13 -13.65 5.76
CA THR A 137 16.98 -12.20 5.60
C THR A 137 16.52 -11.69 6.96
N SER A 138 17.47 -11.56 7.89
CA SER A 138 17.25 -10.89 9.17
C SER A 138 16.52 -9.58 8.87
N LEU A 139 15.50 -9.24 9.67
CA LEU A 139 15.11 -7.84 9.80
C LEU A 139 16.41 -7.05 9.92
N THR A 140 16.72 -6.29 8.89
CA THR A 140 17.97 -5.54 8.87
C THR A 140 17.90 -4.57 10.03
N ASP A 141 19.04 -4.24 10.65
CA ASP A 141 19.09 -3.39 11.85
C ASP A 141 18.37 -2.04 11.67
N THR A 142 18.11 -1.62 10.43
CA THR A 142 17.35 -0.42 10.10
C THR A 142 16.32 -0.67 8.99
N ILE A 143 15.26 0.15 8.98
CA ILE A 143 14.23 0.12 7.93
C ILE A 143 14.80 0.46 6.55
N SER A 144 15.78 1.36 6.48
CA SER A 144 16.41 1.78 5.22
C SER A 144 17.07 0.62 4.49
N SER A 145 17.77 -0.25 5.22
CA SER A 145 18.40 -1.45 4.66
C SER A 145 17.36 -2.43 4.12
N LEU A 146 16.24 -2.62 4.84
CA LEU A 146 15.14 -3.48 4.40
C LEU A 146 14.54 -2.95 3.10
N ARG A 147 14.19 -1.65 3.07
CA ARG A 147 13.64 -0.97 1.89
C ARG A 147 14.54 -1.14 0.67
N ASN A 148 15.84 -0.94 0.84
CA ASN A 148 16.82 -1.09 -0.24
C ASN A 148 16.91 -2.55 -0.73
N SER A 149 16.89 -3.51 0.19
CA SER A 149 16.91 -4.94 -0.14
C SER A 149 15.67 -5.36 -0.95
N LEU A 150 14.47 -4.94 -0.51
CA LEU A 150 13.22 -5.25 -1.20
C LEU A 150 13.15 -4.58 -2.59
N LYS A 151 13.56 -3.31 -2.69
CA LYS A 151 13.65 -2.59 -3.96
C LYS A 151 14.60 -3.31 -4.93
N GLU A 152 15.77 -3.71 -4.46
CA GLU A 152 16.76 -4.41 -5.27
C GLU A 152 16.27 -5.80 -5.71
N HIS A 153 15.61 -6.54 -4.83
CA HIS A 153 14.96 -7.82 -5.17
C HIS A 153 13.93 -7.63 -6.28
N CYS A 154 13.02 -6.66 -6.14
CA CYS A 154 11.99 -6.40 -7.14
C CYS A 154 12.61 -5.95 -8.47
N ARG A 155 13.62 -5.08 -8.43
CA ARG A 155 14.37 -4.65 -9.61
C ARG A 155 14.99 -5.83 -10.36
N LYS A 156 15.69 -6.73 -9.66
CA LYS A 156 16.30 -7.94 -10.25
C LYS A 156 15.26 -8.86 -10.89
N ASN A 157 14.10 -9.00 -10.25
CA ASN A 157 13.03 -9.87 -10.71
C ASN A 157 12.09 -9.20 -11.73
N LYS A 158 12.36 -7.94 -12.13
CA LYS A 158 11.47 -7.13 -12.98
C LYS A 158 10.04 -7.13 -12.44
N ALA A 159 9.91 -6.94 -11.13
CA ALA A 159 8.65 -6.86 -10.42
C ALA A 159 8.25 -5.38 -10.27
N LEU A 160 6.95 -5.11 -10.33
CA LEU A 160 6.39 -3.88 -9.83
C LEU A 160 6.57 -3.84 -8.32
N PHE A 161 6.82 -2.67 -7.77
CA PHE A 161 7.06 -2.48 -6.35
C PHE A 161 6.54 -1.12 -5.93
N GLU A 162 5.79 -1.08 -4.84
CA GLU A 162 5.40 0.16 -4.19
C GLU A 162 5.53 0.03 -2.67
N GLU A 163 5.67 1.17 -2.02
CA GLU A 163 5.81 1.31 -0.57
C GLU A 163 4.86 2.39 -0.08
N ALA A 164 4.19 2.13 1.03
CA ALA A 164 3.44 3.14 1.77
C ALA A 164 3.81 3.06 3.25
N SER A 165 3.71 4.18 3.96
CA SER A 165 3.92 4.21 5.40
C SER A 165 2.91 5.10 6.11
N LEU A 166 2.64 4.76 7.36
CA LEU A 166 1.77 5.51 8.25
C LEU A 166 2.46 5.67 9.60
N SER A 167 2.74 6.92 9.98
CA SER A 167 3.25 7.21 11.32
C SER A 167 2.12 7.58 12.26
N ILE A 168 2.13 6.98 13.45
CA ILE A 168 1.21 7.27 14.54
C ILE A 168 1.97 7.83 15.74
N LYS A 169 1.29 8.64 16.55
CA LYS A 169 1.81 9.17 17.80
C LYS A 169 1.16 8.44 18.96
N THR A 170 1.97 7.85 19.84
CA THR A 170 1.50 7.13 21.02
C THR A 170 1.95 7.82 22.30
N THR A 171 1.10 7.77 23.32
CA THR A 171 1.35 8.39 24.63
C THR A 171 0.90 7.48 25.76
N ALA A 172 1.51 7.61 26.94
CA ALA A 172 1.04 6.92 28.14
C ALA A 172 -0.40 7.32 28.49
N ALA A 173 -1.12 6.45 29.21
CA ALA A 173 -2.41 6.85 29.76
C ALA A 173 -2.23 8.07 30.69
N SER A 174 -3.12 9.06 30.59
CA SER A 174 -3.14 10.16 31.54
C SER A 174 -3.54 9.61 32.91
N SER A 175 -2.59 9.56 33.86
CA SER A 175 -2.93 9.32 35.25
C SER A 175 -3.76 10.51 35.75
N SER A 176 -5.06 10.32 35.92
CA SER A 176 -5.83 11.23 36.77
C SER A 176 -5.21 11.17 38.17
N PRO A 177 -4.93 12.30 38.83
CA PRO A 177 -4.58 12.26 40.25
C PRO A 177 -5.74 11.59 40.97
N LEU A 178 -5.46 10.56 41.75
CA LEU A 178 -6.45 10.05 42.70
C LEU A 178 -6.89 11.23 43.59
N PRO A 179 -8.20 11.46 43.76
CA PRO A 179 -8.71 12.54 44.60
C PRO A 179 -8.29 12.38 46.07
#